data_AF-A0A4R6VJR4-F1
#
_entry.id   AF-A0A4R6VJR4-F1
#
_cell.length_a   1.000
_cell.length_b   1.000
_cell.length_c   1.000
_cell.angle_alpha   90.00
_cell.angle_beta   90.00
_cell.angle_gamma   90.00
#
_symmetry.space_group_name_H-M   'P 1'
#
loop_
_entity.id
_entity.type
_entity.pdbx_description
1 polymer ?
#
loop_
_entity_poly.entity_id
_entity_poly.type
_entity_poly.pdbx_seq_one_letter_code
_entity_poly.pdbx_strand_id
1 'polypeptide(L)'
;MAQLKDQLLDIAFDMFLAQGYDGVGLSEVIKKAGVSKGALYHHFSSKDDLIDQVLQRYFLDGFAAMDFEAFANASDTDQLHLLQTGYQSMFGDTATFNKYGLARYFALFFDSMARNQKFGDAIRSYYTKIETALSPQMLSLLRQMEGEIYLAAIHHRQPDFSFLPHKD
;
A
#
# COMPACT_ATOMS: atom_id res chain seq x y z
N MET A 1 -11.60 0.36 -22.00
CA MET A 1 -10.58 1.40 -21.76
C MET A 1 -9.97 1.31 -20.36
N ALA A 2 -10.74 1.01 -19.30
CA ALA A 2 -10.19 0.75 -17.96
C ALA A 2 -9.04 -0.29 -17.96
N GLN A 3 -9.20 -1.37 -18.71
CA GLN A 3 -8.22 -2.47 -18.77
C GLN A 3 -6.81 -2.05 -19.24
N LEU A 4 -6.67 -1.07 -20.14
CA LEU A 4 -5.34 -0.62 -20.58
C LEU A 4 -4.65 0.25 -19.53
N LYS A 5 -5.39 1.18 -18.93
CA LYS A 5 -4.88 2.00 -17.83
C LYS A 5 -4.42 1.10 -16.69
N ASP A 6 -5.23 0.10 -16.33
CA ASP A 6 -4.91 -0.83 -15.25
C ASP A 6 -3.66 -1.65 -15.58
N GLN A 7 -3.55 -2.17 -16.80
CA GLN A 7 -2.36 -2.86 -17.28
C GLN A 7 -1.10 -1.98 -17.20
N LEU A 8 -1.20 -0.69 -17.58
CA LEU A 8 -0.08 0.25 -17.50
C LEU A 8 0.34 0.52 -16.06
N LEU A 9 -0.63 0.66 -15.14
CA LEU A 9 -0.37 0.81 -13.71
C LEU A 9 0.30 -0.44 -13.12
N ASP A 10 -0.16 -1.64 -13.50
CA ASP A 10 0.43 -2.91 -13.03
C ASP A 10 1.89 -3.03 -13.47
N ILE A 11 2.15 -2.75 -14.75
CA ILE A 11 3.51 -2.78 -15.30
C ILE A 11 4.40 -1.73 -14.64
N ALA A 12 3.90 -0.51 -14.46
CA ALA A 12 4.65 0.57 -13.83
C ALA A 12 4.99 0.25 -12.37
N PHE A 13 4.01 -0.22 -11.60
CA PHE A 13 4.21 -0.64 -10.21
C PHE A 13 5.24 -1.76 -10.09
N ASP A 14 5.14 -2.79 -10.92
CA ASP A 14 6.12 -3.87 -11.00
C ASP A 14 7.54 -3.35 -11.28
N MET A 15 7.65 -2.40 -12.21
CA MET A 15 8.94 -1.80 -12.57
C MET A 15 9.49 -0.93 -11.44
N PHE A 16 8.65 -0.15 -10.77
CA PHE A 16 9.06 0.68 -9.63
C PHE A 16 9.51 -0.16 -8.44
N LEU A 17 8.81 -1.27 -8.13
CA LEU A 17 9.27 -2.22 -7.11
C LEU A 17 10.62 -2.86 -7.46
N ALA A 18 10.88 -3.08 -8.74
CA ALA A 18 12.12 -3.72 -9.18
C ALA A 18 13.32 -2.76 -9.28
N GLN A 19 13.10 -1.51 -9.67
CA GLN A 19 14.15 -0.59 -10.11
C GLN A 19 14.11 0.79 -9.43
N GLY A 20 13.12 1.05 -8.56
CA GLY A 20 12.83 2.36 -8.00
C GLY A 20 12.26 3.33 -9.03
N TYR A 21 11.88 4.53 -8.58
CA TYR A 21 11.33 5.55 -9.48
C TYR A 21 12.35 6.02 -10.51
N ASP A 22 13.57 6.33 -10.08
CA ASP A 22 14.60 6.92 -10.94
C ASP A 22 15.06 5.96 -12.05
N GLY A 23 15.02 4.65 -11.78
CA GLY A 23 15.41 3.60 -12.72
C GLY A 23 14.37 3.28 -13.79
N VAL A 24 13.20 3.94 -13.81
CA VAL A 24 12.10 3.64 -14.73
C VAL A 24 11.75 4.84 -15.61
N GLY A 25 11.89 4.70 -16.92
CA GLY A 25 11.45 5.69 -17.91
C GLY A 25 10.08 5.37 -18.52
N LEU A 26 9.31 6.40 -18.91
CA LEU A 26 8.02 6.20 -19.61
C LEU A 26 8.18 5.39 -20.90
N SER A 27 9.27 5.60 -21.65
CA SER A 27 9.57 4.82 -22.86
C SER A 27 9.74 3.33 -22.59
N GLU A 28 10.25 2.95 -21.42
CA GLU A 28 10.41 1.55 -21.02
C GLU A 28 9.07 0.93 -20.62
N VAL A 29 8.22 1.70 -19.92
CA VAL A 29 6.84 1.30 -19.63
C VAL A 29 6.07 1.06 -20.93
N ILE A 30 6.17 1.99 -21.91
CA ILE A 30 5.57 1.86 -23.24
C ILE A 30 6.04 0.58 -23.93
N LYS A 31 7.36 0.35 -23.95
CA LYS A 31 7.97 -0.83 -24.58
C LYS A 31 7.49 -2.12 -23.91
N LYS A 32 7.43 -2.15 -22.58
CA LYS A 32 7.02 -3.34 -21.82
C LYS A 32 5.53 -3.62 -21.94
N ALA A 33 4.70 -2.58 -22.03
CA ALA A 33 3.26 -2.70 -22.23
C ALA A 33 2.88 -3.02 -23.69
N GLY A 34 3.79 -2.85 -24.65
CA GLY A 34 3.52 -3.11 -26.06
C GLY A 34 2.54 -2.10 -26.68
N VAL A 35 2.51 -0.87 -26.16
CA VAL A 35 1.58 0.19 -26.61
C VAL A 35 2.31 1.31 -27.34
N SER A 36 1.54 2.21 -27.97
CA SER A 36 2.10 3.42 -28.56
C SER A 36 2.37 4.49 -27.50
N LYS A 37 3.27 5.43 -27.81
CA LYS A 37 3.48 6.62 -26.99
C LYS A 37 2.15 7.39 -26.78
N GLY A 38 1.38 7.59 -27.85
CA GLY A 38 0.09 8.27 -27.77
C GLY A 38 -0.91 7.58 -26.84
N ALA A 39 -0.92 6.25 -26.79
CA ALA A 39 -1.79 5.49 -25.89
C ALA A 39 -1.42 5.70 -24.42
N LEU A 40 -0.13 5.72 -24.06
CA LEU A 40 0.28 6.03 -22.68
C LEU A 40 -0.09 7.47 -22.30
N TYR A 41 0.26 8.44 -23.16
CA TYR A 41 0.02 9.86 -22.87
C TYR A 41 -1.46 10.25 -22.89
N HIS A 42 -2.33 9.40 -23.42
CA HIS A 42 -3.77 9.56 -23.27
C HIS A 42 -4.24 9.29 -21.83
N HIS A 43 -3.53 8.44 -21.07
CA HIS A 43 -3.87 8.07 -19.69
C HIS A 43 -3.05 8.82 -18.65
N PHE A 44 -1.80 9.18 -18.98
CA PHE A 44 -0.86 9.81 -18.05
C PHE A 44 -0.18 11.00 -18.72
N SER A 45 -0.35 12.17 -18.15
CA SER A 45 0.23 13.42 -18.64
C SER A 45 1.75 13.50 -18.45
N SER A 46 2.27 12.79 -17.44
CA SER A 46 3.70 12.79 -17.08
C SER A 46 4.09 11.50 -16.34
N LYS A 47 5.39 11.36 -16.02
CA LYS A 47 5.88 10.29 -15.16
C LYS A 47 5.35 10.46 -13.73
N ASP A 48 5.28 11.70 -13.25
CA ASP A 48 4.78 12.00 -11.91
C ASP A 48 3.29 11.68 -11.80
N ASP A 49 2.49 11.94 -12.84
CA ASP A 49 1.08 11.54 -12.91
C ASP A 49 0.92 10.00 -12.91
N LEU A 50 1.79 9.28 -13.64
CA LEU A 50 1.82 7.81 -13.56
C LEU A 50 2.16 7.34 -12.15
N ILE A 51 3.13 7.96 -11.48
CA ILE A 51 3.50 7.64 -10.09
C ILE A 51 2.33 7.92 -9.15
N ASP A 52 1.70 9.10 -9.24
CA ASP A 52 0.54 9.47 -8.43
C ASP A 52 -0.60 8.47 -8.56
N GLN A 53 -0.89 8.02 -9.79
CA GLN A 53 -1.95 7.04 -10.03
C GLN A 53 -1.56 5.63 -9.56
N VAL A 54 -0.29 5.25 -9.62
CA VAL A 54 0.21 4.01 -8.99
C VAL A 54 0.07 4.11 -7.47
N LEU A 55 0.47 5.23 -6.87
CA LEU A 55 0.37 5.46 -5.42
C LEU A 55 -1.08 5.41 -4.94
N GLN A 56 -1.98 6.02 -5.71
CA GLN A 56 -3.41 5.96 -5.44
C GLN A 56 -3.89 4.51 -5.41
N ARG A 57 -3.64 3.74 -6.47
CA ARG A 57 -4.18 2.38 -6.61
C ARG A 57 -3.57 1.36 -5.64
N TYR A 58 -2.26 1.37 -5.47
CA TYR A 58 -1.54 0.30 -4.77
C TYR A 58 -1.28 0.55 -3.29
N PHE A 59 -1.49 1.79 -2.83
CA PHE A 59 -1.31 2.16 -1.44
C PHE A 59 -2.56 2.84 -0.90
N LEU A 60 -2.98 3.97 -1.49
CA LEU A 60 -4.05 4.79 -0.89
C LEU A 60 -5.44 4.18 -0.96
N ASP A 61 -5.82 3.49 -2.03
CA ASP A 61 -7.16 2.90 -2.17
C ASP A 61 -7.43 1.86 -1.07
N GLY A 62 -6.41 1.10 -0.66
CA GLY A 62 -6.50 0.17 0.48
C GLY A 62 -6.72 0.88 1.81
N PHE A 63 -6.01 1.99 2.05
CA PHE A 63 -6.19 2.81 3.25
C PHE A 63 -7.53 3.57 3.25
N ALA A 64 -7.98 4.05 2.09
CA ALA A 64 -9.20 4.84 1.93
C ALA A 64 -10.50 4.04 2.13
N ALA A 65 -10.43 2.71 2.08
CA ALA A 65 -11.58 1.83 2.30
C ALA A 65 -12.09 1.83 3.75
N MET A 66 -11.33 2.37 4.72
CA MET A 66 -11.72 2.41 6.12
C MET A 66 -12.72 3.53 6.41
N ASP A 67 -13.90 3.17 6.93
CA ASP A 67 -14.84 4.10 7.53
C ASP A 67 -14.34 4.49 8.94
N PHE A 68 -13.70 5.66 9.03
CA PHE A 68 -13.14 6.16 10.28
C PHE A 68 -14.19 6.50 11.34
N GLU A 69 -15.38 6.92 10.94
CA GLU A 69 -16.44 7.26 11.88
C GLU A 69 -17.01 5.97 12.49
N ALA A 70 -17.28 4.96 11.66
CA ALA A 70 -17.66 3.65 12.15
C ALA A 70 -16.56 3.02 13.02
N PHE A 71 -15.29 3.12 12.60
CA PHE A 71 -14.14 2.61 13.35
C PHE A 71 -14.01 3.27 14.73
N ALA A 72 -14.09 4.60 14.81
CA ALA A 72 -13.94 5.33 16.07
C ALA A 72 -15.07 5.03 17.07
N ASN A 73 -16.26 4.67 16.58
CA ASN A 73 -17.42 4.33 17.42
C ASN A 73 -17.55 2.83 17.71
N ALA A 74 -16.68 1.99 17.16
CA ALA A 74 -16.70 0.55 17.36
C ALA A 74 -16.13 0.15 18.73
N SER A 75 -16.49 -1.05 19.21
CA SER A 75 -15.86 -1.64 20.39
C SER A 75 -14.39 -1.95 20.13
N ASP A 76 -13.54 -2.01 21.17
CA ASP A 76 -12.12 -2.41 21.03
C ASP A 76 -11.97 -3.74 20.27
N THR A 77 -12.84 -4.73 20.54
CA THR A 77 -12.83 -6.03 19.83
C THR A 77 -13.14 -5.87 18.34
N ASP A 78 -14.10 -5.02 18.00
CA ASP A 78 -14.45 -4.77 16.60
C ASP A 78 -13.39 -3.92 15.88
N GLN A 79 -12.80 -2.93 16.56
CA GLN A 79 -11.65 -2.17 16.04
C GLN A 79 -10.48 -3.10 15.71
N LEU A 80 -10.14 -4.01 16.63
CA LEU A 80 -9.10 -5.01 16.41
C LEU A 80 -9.43 -5.91 15.21
N HIS A 81 -10.67 -6.38 15.10
CA HIS A 81 -11.09 -7.21 13.98
C HIS A 81 -11.02 -6.47 12.64
N LEU A 82 -11.38 -5.18 12.61
CA LEU A 82 -11.25 -4.32 11.44
C LEU A 82 -9.79 -4.12 11.03
N LEU A 83 -8.90 -3.87 11.99
CA LEU A 83 -7.46 -3.76 11.73
C LEU A 83 -6.91 -5.09 11.19
N GLN A 84 -7.21 -6.21 11.85
CA GLN A 84 -6.79 -7.55 11.40
C GLN A 84 -7.24 -7.83 9.97
N THR A 85 -8.51 -7.60 9.66
CA THR A 85 -9.06 -7.81 8.32
C THR A 85 -8.42 -6.88 7.30
N GLY A 86 -8.18 -5.61 7.67
CA GLY A 86 -7.48 -4.65 6.82
C GLY A 86 -6.07 -5.09 6.47
N TYR A 87 -5.28 -5.51 7.46
CA TYR A 87 -3.93 -6.01 7.24
C TYR A 87 -3.90 -7.34 6.47
N GLN A 88 -4.82 -8.26 6.75
CA GLN A 88 -4.95 -9.51 5.99
C GLN A 88 -5.33 -9.24 4.53
N SER A 89 -6.20 -8.27 4.26
CA SER A 89 -6.53 -7.86 2.89
C SER A 89 -5.32 -7.23 2.20
N MET A 90 -4.61 -6.33 2.91
CA MET A 90 -3.43 -5.63 2.37
C MET A 90 -2.25 -6.56 2.09
N PHE A 91 -1.99 -7.55 2.95
CA PHE A 91 -0.85 -8.45 2.83
C PHE A 91 -1.19 -9.85 2.32
N GLY A 92 -2.48 -10.16 2.15
CA GLY A 92 -2.97 -11.47 1.71
C GLY A 92 -2.85 -11.71 0.21
N ASP A 93 -2.69 -10.66 -0.62
CA ASP A 93 -2.36 -10.83 -2.04
C ASP A 93 -0.89 -11.21 -2.22
N THR A 94 -0.67 -12.52 -2.10
CA THR A 94 0.66 -13.12 -2.12
C THR A 94 1.40 -12.94 -3.46
N ALA A 95 0.75 -12.61 -4.58
CA ALA A 95 1.43 -12.63 -5.89
C ALA A 95 2.55 -11.58 -6.01
N THR A 96 2.27 -10.33 -5.63
CA THR A 96 3.26 -9.24 -5.66
C THR A 96 4.32 -9.43 -4.58
N PHE A 97 3.89 -9.77 -3.35
CA PHE A 97 4.81 -9.95 -2.23
C PHE A 97 5.70 -11.19 -2.40
N ASN A 98 5.23 -12.25 -3.04
CA ASN A 98 6.07 -13.40 -3.38
C ASN A 98 7.11 -13.06 -4.45
N LYS A 99 6.76 -12.18 -5.40
CA LYS A 99 7.65 -11.81 -6.51
C LYS A 99 8.77 -10.86 -6.08
N TYR A 100 8.48 -9.89 -5.21
CA TYR A 100 9.43 -8.83 -4.85
C TYR A 100 9.79 -8.78 -3.36
N GLY A 101 9.00 -9.40 -2.49
CA GLY A 101 9.16 -9.36 -1.04
C GLY A 101 8.59 -8.09 -0.41
N LEU A 102 8.17 -8.20 0.86
CA LEU A 102 7.70 -7.06 1.68
C LEU A 102 8.76 -5.95 1.78
N ALA A 103 10.05 -6.29 1.83
CA ALA A 103 11.13 -5.32 1.94
C ALA A 103 11.14 -4.31 0.77
N ARG A 104 10.90 -4.76 -0.47
CA ARG A 104 10.85 -3.86 -1.64
C ARG A 104 9.59 -3.00 -1.64
N TYR A 105 8.47 -3.58 -1.22
CA TYR A 105 7.23 -2.84 -1.04
C TYR A 105 7.40 -1.70 -0.04
N PHE A 106 7.95 -1.98 1.13
CA PHE A 106 8.22 -0.96 2.15
C PHE A 106 9.26 0.06 1.71
N ALA A 107 10.31 -0.36 1.00
CA ALA A 107 11.28 0.57 0.44
C ALA A 107 10.58 1.58 -0.50
N LEU A 108 9.74 1.10 -1.41
CA LEU A 108 9.00 1.97 -2.32
C LEU A 108 7.99 2.85 -1.56
N PHE A 109 7.27 2.30 -0.59
CA PHE A 109 6.31 3.04 0.24
C PHE A 109 6.96 4.22 0.97
N PHE A 110 8.06 3.98 1.69
CA PHE A 110 8.76 5.02 2.45
C PHE A 110 9.45 6.03 1.53
N ASP A 111 10.03 5.56 0.41
CA ASP A 111 10.60 6.44 -0.60
C ASP A 111 9.53 7.38 -1.19
N SER A 112 8.32 6.86 -1.42
CA SER A 112 7.17 7.64 -1.88
C SER A 112 6.73 8.68 -0.85
N MET A 113 6.69 8.33 0.44
CA MET A 113 6.38 9.29 1.49
C MET A 113 7.40 10.43 1.58
N ALA A 114 8.67 10.15 1.32
CA ALA A 114 9.73 11.15 1.36
C ALA A 114 9.71 12.11 0.15
N ARG A 115 9.29 11.62 -1.02
CA ARG A 115 9.38 12.37 -2.29
C ARG A 115 8.07 13.01 -2.73
N ASN A 116 6.93 12.42 -2.36
CA ASN A 116 5.62 12.85 -2.76
C ASN A 116 4.85 13.42 -1.56
N GLN A 117 4.80 14.74 -1.46
CA GLN A 117 4.17 15.42 -0.33
C GLN A 117 2.69 15.03 -0.16
N LYS A 118 1.92 14.99 -1.26
CA LYS A 118 0.50 14.63 -1.21
C LYS A 118 0.30 13.23 -0.65
N PHE A 119 1.11 12.27 -1.08
CA PHE A 119 1.08 10.90 -0.58
C PHE A 119 1.47 10.83 0.90
N GLY A 120 2.58 11.46 1.28
CA GLY A 120 3.04 11.50 2.68
C GLY A 120 2.02 12.13 3.63
N ASP A 121 1.36 13.21 3.21
CA ASP A 121 0.30 13.87 3.97
C ASP A 121 -0.94 12.97 4.12
N ALA A 122 -1.30 12.23 3.06
CA ALA A 122 -2.42 11.29 3.10
C ALA A 122 -2.17 10.14 4.07
N ILE A 123 -0.97 9.53 4.03
CA ILE A 123 -0.58 8.46 4.95
C ILE A 123 -0.53 8.97 6.40
N ARG A 124 0.07 10.14 6.64
CA ARG A 124 0.13 10.73 7.98
C ARG A 124 -1.28 10.98 8.54
N SER A 125 -2.17 11.54 7.73
CA SER A 125 -3.57 11.77 8.10
C SER A 125 -4.29 10.47 8.44
N TYR A 126 -4.10 9.42 7.64
CA TYR A 126 -4.65 8.09 7.89
C TYR A 126 -4.22 7.53 9.25
N TYR A 127 -2.91 7.46 9.51
CA TYR A 127 -2.39 6.93 10.78
C TYR A 127 -2.80 7.79 11.98
N THR A 128 -2.83 9.12 11.82
CA THR A 128 -3.25 10.03 12.90
C THR A 128 -4.70 9.75 13.32
N LYS A 129 -5.60 9.51 12.35
CA LYS A 129 -6.99 9.18 12.64
C LYS A 129 -7.14 7.84 13.35
N ILE A 130 -6.39 6.81 12.93
CA ILE A 130 -6.38 5.52 13.64
C ILE A 130 -5.88 5.70 15.07
N GLU A 131 -4.70 6.27 15.26
CA GLU A 131 -4.08 6.40 16.58
C GLU A 131 -4.94 7.20 17.55
N THR A 132 -5.65 8.22 17.05
CA THR A 132 -6.56 9.04 17.88
C THR A 132 -7.84 8.30 18.27
N ALA A 133 -8.28 7.35 17.45
CA ALA A 133 -9.50 6.58 17.68
C ALA A 133 -9.30 5.36 18.61
N LEU A 134 -8.05 4.91 18.78
CA LEU A 134 -7.73 3.70 19.55
C LEU A 134 -7.55 3.98 21.04
N SER A 135 -8.02 3.04 21.87
CA SER A 135 -7.64 2.98 23.28
C SER A 135 -6.13 2.73 23.45
N PRO A 136 -5.50 3.07 24.59
CA PRO A 136 -4.08 2.78 24.82
C PRO A 136 -3.73 1.29 24.67
N GLN A 137 -4.66 0.39 25.01
CA GLN A 137 -4.49 -1.05 24.84
C GLN A 137 -4.49 -1.42 23.36
N MET A 138 -5.45 -0.93 22.57
CA MET A 138 -5.51 -1.19 21.13
C MET A 138 -4.32 -0.58 20.37
N LEU A 139 -3.86 0.61 20.78
CA LEU A 139 -2.66 1.21 20.21
C LEU A 139 -1.40 0.35 20.44
N SER A 140 -1.31 -0.32 21.59
CA SER A 140 -0.23 -1.29 21.85
C SER A 140 -0.30 -2.49 20.91
N LEU A 141 -1.50 -3.01 20.64
CA LEU A 141 -1.69 -4.12 19.69
C LEU A 141 -1.36 -3.69 18.26
N LEU A 142 -1.81 -2.52 17.82
CA LEU A 142 -1.45 -1.95 16.51
C LEU A 142 0.08 -1.89 16.33
N ARG A 143 0.81 -1.40 17.34
CA ARG A 143 2.27 -1.34 17.31
C ARG A 143 2.92 -2.72 17.22
N GLN A 144 2.36 -3.73 17.88
CA GLN A 144 2.84 -5.12 17.77
C GLN A 144 2.60 -5.68 16.37
N MET A 145 1.44 -5.41 15.76
CA MET A 145 1.13 -5.80 14.39
C MET A 145 2.10 -5.16 13.38
N GLU A 146 2.30 -3.84 13.47
CA GLU A 146 3.27 -3.11 12.64
C GLU A 146 4.70 -3.64 12.82
N GLY A 147 5.08 -3.95 14.07
CA GLY A 147 6.37 -4.58 14.38
C GLY A 147 6.53 -5.95 13.73
N GLU A 148 5.51 -6.80 13.81
CA GLU A 148 5.49 -8.13 13.19
C GLU A 148 5.61 -8.05 11.67
N ILE A 149 4.92 -7.11 11.02
CA ILE A 149 5.02 -6.90 9.57
C ILE A 149 6.46 -6.55 9.18
N TYR A 150 7.12 -5.69 9.95
CA TYR A 150 8.51 -5.33 9.73
C TYR A 150 9.46 -6.53 9.94
N LEU A 151 9.25 -7.33 10.98
CA LEU A 151 10.03 -8.54 11.22
C LEU A 151 9.81 -9.58 10.10
N ALA A 152 8.59 -9.76 9.64
CA ALA A 152 8.26 -10.63 8.52
C ALA A 152 8.98 -10.20 7.23
N ALA A 153 9.10 -8.89 6.99
CA ALA A 153 9.86 -8.35 5.87
C ALA A 153 11.36 -8.67 5.96
N ILE A 154 11.96 -8.57 7.16
CA ILE A 154 13.37 -8.95 7.41
C ILE A 154 13.59 -10.44 7.18
N HIS A 155 12.66 -11.27 7.65
CA HIS A 155 12.77 -12.72 7.61
C HIS A 155 12.26 -13.35 6.30
N HIS A 156 11.82 -12.54 5.32
CA HIS A 156 11.27 -13.00 4.05
C HIS A 156 10.12 -14.01 4.22
N ARG A 157 9.22 -13.75 5.17
CA ARG A 157 8.04 -14.57 5.46
C ARG A 157 6.77 -13.73 5.45
N GLN A 158 5.62 -14.41 5.47
CA GLN A 158 4.35 -13.75 5.71
C GLN A 158 4.25 -13.30 7.19
N PRO A 159 3.59 -12.17 7.48
CA PRO A 159 3.30 -11.77 8.85
C PRO A 159 2.43 -12.82 9.55
N ASP A 160 2.77 -13.14 10.80
CA ASP A 160 2.02 -14.07 11.64
C ASP A 160 1.29 -13.29 12.74
N PHE A 161 -0.02 -13.18 12.61
CA PHE A 161 -0.87 -12.46 13.56
C PHE A 161 -1.56 -13.36 14.59
N SER A 162 -1.10 -14.62 14.75
CA SER A 162 -1.68 -15.58 15.71
C SER A 162 -1.54 -15.16 17.18
N PHE A 163 -0.66 -14.20 17.49
CA PHE A 163 -0.50 -13.64 18.84
C PHE A 163 -1.62 -12.68 19.25
N LEU A 164 -2.48 -12.25 18.32
CA LEU A 164 -3.57 -11.33 18.60
C LEU A 164 -4.76 -12.06 19.23
N PRO A 165 -5.54 -11.39 20.09
CA PRO A 165 -6.78 -11.97 20.60
C PRO A 165 -7.74 -12.31 19.45
N HIS A 166 -8.40 -13.46 19.56
CA HIS A 166 -9.47 -13.86 18.65
C HIS A 166 -10.82 -13.38 19.19
N LYS A 167 -11.74 -13.07 18.27
CA LYS A 167 -13.15 -12.89 18.61
C LYS A 167 -13.74 -14.29 18.79
N ASP A 168 -14.11 -14.64 20.03
CA ASP A 168 -14.86 -15.87 20.35
C ASP A 168 -16.21 -15.90 19.61
#